data_AF-A0AAY5EJ11-F1
#
_entry.id   AF-A0AAY5EJ11-F1
#
_cell.length_a   1.000
_cell.length_b   1.000
_cell.length_c   1.000
_cell.angle_alpha   90.00
_cell.angle_beta   90.00
_cell.angle_gamma   90.00
#
_symmetry.space_group_name_H-M   'P 1'
#
loop_
_entity.id
_entity.type
_entity.pdbx_description
1 polymer ?
#
loop_
_entity_poly.entity_id
_entity_poly.type
_entity_poly.pdbx_seq_one_letter_code
_entity_poly.pdbx_strand_id
1 'polypeptide(L)'
;AVCLGLLCVLLLAVIIGLGIKHDSGRDQLQRGYDNMTKERDRLLDINNNLTLERDQLQKRCFKGWKKFGSSYYYFSNGRKNWAESRQYCREMGADLVIINSREEQEFIKEANIYTWIGLSDAQTEGNWKWVDGSRLTTVYWRKGEPNDAHKDEDCAVYLNEVVSLNTWNDIPCSYEAGWICEL
;
A
#
# COMPACT_ATOMS: atom_id res chain seq x y z
N ALA A 1 17.11 33.68 77.46
CA ALA A 1 17.41 34.40 76.20
C ALA A 1 18.24 33.58 75.21
N VAL A 2 19.29 32.85 75.66
CA VAL A 2 20.24 32.12 74.77
C VAL A 2 19.60 30.95 73.97
N CYS A 3 18.61 30.24 74.52
CA CYS A 3 17.96 29.10 73.84
C CYS A 3 17.09 29.48 72.63
N LEU A 4 16.46 30.66 72.64
CA LEU A 4 15.57 31.07 71.54
C LEU A 4 16.37 31.46 70.28
N GLY A 5 17.51 32.11 70.46
CA GLY A 5 18.40 32.48 69.35
C GLY A 5 18.99 31.27 68.65
N LEU A 6 19.43 30.26 69.40
CA LEU A 6 20.01 29.03 68.84
C LEU A 6 18.97 28.22 68.03
N LEU A 7 17.73 28.12 68.52
CA LEU A 7 16.64 27.43 67.84
C LEU A 7 16.25 28.12 66.52
N CYS A 8 16.28 29.46 66.51
CA CYS A 8 16.01 30.25 65.31
C CYS A 8 17.09 30.04 64.23
N VAL A 9 18.36 29.99 64.63
CA VAL A 9 19.49 29.71 63.73
C VAL A 9 19.39 28.31 63.13
N LEU A 10 19.03 27.30 63.94
CA LEU A 10 18.85 25.92 63.46
C LEU A 10 17.65 25.78 62.49
N LEU A 11 16.53 26.43 62.77
CA LEU A 11 15.36 26.45 61.87
C LEU A 11 15.68 27.13 60.54
N LEU A 12 16.40 28.26 60.55
CA LEU A 12 16.85 28.94 59.34
C LEU A 12 17.77 28.05 58.51
N ALA A 13 18.72 27.35 59.14
CA ALA A 13 19.62 26.43 58.45
C ALA A 13 18.88 25.27 57.76
N VAL A 14 17.85 24.70 58.42
CA VAL A 14 17.01 23.64 57.83
C VAL A 14 16.19 24.15 56.65
N ILE A 15 15.58 25.33 56.77
CA ILE A 15 14.80 25.96 55.68
C ILE A 15 15.69 26.24 54.47
N ILE A 16 16.89 26.79 54.69
CA ILE A 16 17.87 27.04 53.62
C ILE A 16 18.30 25.73 52.96
N GLY A 17 18.60 24.69 53.73
CA GLY A 17 18.98 23.37 53.21
C GLY A 17 17.88 22.70 52.37
N LEU A 18 16.61 22.80 52.81
CA LEU A 18 15.46 22.31 52.05
C LEU A 18 15.22 23.12 50.76
N GLY A 19 15.41 24.45 50.81
CA GLY A 19 15.33 25.33 49.64
C GLY A 19 16.36 24.97 48.57
N ILE A 20 17.63 24.79 48.95
CA ILE A 20 18.71 24.37 48.05
C ILE A 20 18.44 22.99 47.44
N LYS A 21 17.97 22.02 48.24
CA LYS A 21 17.65 20.67 47.75
C LYS A 21 16.48 20.67 46.76
N HIS A 22 15.45 21.48 47.01
CA HIS A 22 14.30 21.63 46.11
C HIS A 22 14.69 22.30 44.79
N ASP A 23 15.52 23.35 44.85
CA ASP A 23 16.03 24.05 43.66
C ASP A 23 16.91 23.13 42.81
N SER A 24 17.81 22.37 43.44
CA SER A 24 18.62 21.35 42.76
C SER A 24 17.77 20.26 42.07
N GLY A 25 16.67 19.84 42.70
CA GLY A 25 15.72 18.90 42.09
C GLY A 25 15.01 19.48 40.87
N ARG A 26 14.63 20.76 40.92
CA ARG A 26 14.04 21.49 39.79
C ARG A 26 15.02 21.62 38.63
N ASP A 27 16.28 21.94 38.90
CA ASP A 27 17.33 22.05 37.89
C ASP A 27 17.64 20.71 37.21
N GLN A 28 17.58 19.60 37.96
CA GLN A 28 17.73 18.26 37.38
C GLN A 28 16.55 17.92 36.47
N LEU A 29 15.32 18.21 36.91
CA LEU A 29 14.12 17.98 36.11
C LEU A 29 14.13 18.82 34.82
N GLN A 30 14.48 20.10 34.91
CA GLN A 30 14.57 20.99 33.75
C GLN A 30 15.59 20.49 32.75
N ARG A 31 16.79 20.09 33.21
CA ARG A 31 17.81 19.49 32.33
C ARG A 31 17.32 18.21 31.66
N GLY A 32 16.57 17.37 32.38
CA GLY A 32 15.94 16.17 31.82
C GLY A 32 14.93 16.51 30.73
N TYR A 33 14.06 17.49 30.98
CA TYR A 33 13.08 17.98 30.02
C TYR A 33 13.73 18.57 28.77
N ASP A 34 14.77 19.40 28.93
CA ASP A 34 15.50 20.00 27.82
C ASP A 34 16.22 18.94 26.98
N ASN A 35 16.79 17.91 27.62
CA ASN A 35 17.43 16.80 26.93
C ASN A 35 16.42 15.97 26.13
N MET A 36 15.26 15.66 26.73
CA MET A 36 14.16 14.96 26.05
C MET A 36 13.61 15.77 24.87
N THR A 37 13.51 17.09 25.02
CA THR A 37 13.08 17.99 23.95
C THR A 37 14.05 17.94 22.77
N LYS A 38 15.35 18.01 23.02
CA LYS A 38 16.38 17.87 21.97
C LYS A 38 16.30 16.53 21.25
N GLU A 39 16.09 15.44 22.00
CA GLU A 39 16.01 14.11 21.40
C GLU A 39 14.73 13.93 20.57
N ARG A 40 13.59 14.44 21.05
CA ARG A 40 12.35 14.50 20.27
C ARG A 40 12.57 15.26 18.96
N ASP A 41 13.18 16.43 19.01
CA ASP A 41 13.38 17.26 17.82
C ASP A 41 14.32 16.56 16.81
N ARG A 42 15.37 15.88 17.28
CA ARG A 42 16.22 15.02 16.44
C ARG A 42 15.45 13.88 15.79
N LEU A 43 14.58 13.20 16.54
CA LEU A 43 13.76 12.11 16.00
C LEU A 43 12.77 12.61 14.96
N LEU A 44 12.20 13.80 15.16
CA LEU A 44 11.33 14.44 14.16
C LEU A 44 12.10 14.72 12.86
N ASP A 45 13.32 15.25 12.96
CA ASP A 45 14.17 15.49 11.79
C ASP A 45 14.52 14.19 11.06
N ILE A 46 14.87 13.13 11.79
CA ILE A 46 15.15 11.80 11.22
C ILE A 46 13.91 11.25 10.52
N ASN A 47 12.75 11.30 11.18
CA ASN A 47 11.50 10.79 10.60
C ASN A 47 11.10 11.56 9.33
N ASN A 48 11.32 12.87 9.31
CA ASN A 48 11.09 13.68 8.12
C ASN A 48 12.03 13.30 6.98
N ASN A 49 13.33 13.09 7.26
CA ASN A 49 14.29 12.62 6.25
C ASN A 49 13.94 11.23 5.72
N LEU A 50 13.60 10.28 6.58
CA LEU A 50 13.18 8.94 6.18
C LEU A 50 11.90 8.96 5.33
N THR A 51 10.96 9.86 5.66
CA THR A 51 9.74 10.07 4.88
C THR A 51 10.09 10.56 3.47
N LEU A 52 11.02 11.52 3.35
CA LEU A 52 11.49 12.03 2.06
C LEU A 52 12.21 10.95 1.24
N GLU A 53 13.11 10.18 1.86
CA GLU A 53 13.83 9.09 1.20
C GLU A 53 12.87 8.01 0.71
N ARG A 54 11.90 7.60 1.54
CA ARG A 54 10.83 6.68 1.17
C ARG A 54 10.06 7.20 -0.05
N ASP A 55 9.66 8.46 -0.05
CA ASP A 55 8.87 9.04 -1.14
C ASP A 55 9.67 9.08 -2.45
N GLN A 56 10.98 9.35 -2.37
CA GLN A 56 11.88 9.30 -3.52
C GLN A 56 12.06 7.87 -4.05
N LEU A 57 12.25 6.90 -3.17
CA LEU A 57 12.37 5.49 -3.54
C LEU A 57 11.08 4.97 -4.15
N GLN A 58 9.92 5.29 -3.55
CA GLN A 58 8.61 4.95 -4.12
C GLN A 58 8.44 5.52 -5.52
N LYS A 59 8.75 6.80 -5.71
CA LYS A 59 8.68 7.43 -7.04
C LYS A 59 9.58 6.74 -8.08
N ARG A 60 10.73 6.21 -7.66
CA ARG A 60 11.68 5.52 -8.54
C ARG A 60 11.23 4.10 -8.88
N CYS A 61 10.85 3.31 -7.87
CA CYS A 61 10.42 1.92 -8.04
C CYS A 61 9.10 1.80 -8.80
N PHE A 62 8.18 2.74 -8.56
CA PHE A 62 6.85 2.75 -9.15
C PHE A 62 6.73 3.72 -10.33
N LYS A 63 7.86 4.09 -10.96
CA LYS A 63 7.81 4.92 -12.16
C LYS A 63 7.04 4.18 -13.26
N GLY A 64 5.90 4.75 -13.67
CA GLY A 64 5.01 4.13 -14.66
C GLY A 64 3.90 3.26 -14.06
N TRP A 65 3.90 3.06 -12.74
CA TRP A 65 2.82 2.42 -12.00
C TRP A 65 1.85 3.48 -11.48
N LYS A 66 0.57 3.13 -11.40
CA LYS A 66 -0.49 3.95 -10.81
C LYS A 66 -0.86 3.36 -9.45
N LYS A 67 -0.98 4.20 -8.43
CA LYS A 67 -1.45 3.77 -7.12
C LYS A 67 -2.97 3.85 -7.04
N PHE A 68 -3.62 2.80 -6.55
CA PHE A 68 -5.03 2.80 -6.21
C PHE A 68 -5.26 1.95 -4.96
N GLY A 69 -5.94 2.52 -3.95
CA GLY A 69 -6.02 1.91 -2.63
C GLY A 69 -4.62 1.62 -2.03
N SER A 70 -4.40 0.36 -1.68
CA SER A 70 -3.13 -0.15 -1.15
C SER A 70 -2.21 -0.78 -2.19
N SER A 71 -2.67 -0.97 -3.43
CA SER A 71 -1.94 -1.69 -4.48
C SER A 71 -1.35 -0.72 -5.52
N TYR A 72 -0.43 -1.26 -6.33
CA TYR A 72 0.14 -0.55 -7.47
C TYR A 72 -0.15 -1.29 -8.77
N TYR A 73 -0.51 -0.55 -9.81
CA TYR A 73 -0.95 -1.11 -11.08
C TYR A 73 -0.07 -0.63 -12.24
N TYR A 74 0.40 -1.56 -13.06
CA TYR A 74 1.11 -1.25 -14.30
C TYR A 74 0.23 -1.58 -15.49
N PHE A 75 -0.07 -0.58 -16.31
CA PHE A 75 -0.83 -0.74 -17.55
C PHE A 75 0.16 -0.86 -18.71
N SER A 76 0.10 -1.97 -19.44
CA SER A 76 1.05 -2.22 -20.52
C SER A 76 0.86 -1.28 -21.72
N ASN A 77 1.98 -0.99 -22.38
CA ASN A 77 2.00 -0.29 -23.68
C ASN A 77 2.21 -1.23 -24.88
N GLY A 78 2.29 -2.55 -24.63
CA GLY A 78 2.51 -3.58 -25.63
C GLY A 78 1.45 -4.67 -25.55
N ARG A 79 1.57 -5.66 -26.43
CA ARG A 79 0.68 -6.83 -26.46
C ARG A 79 1.50 -8.11 -26.31
N LYS A 80 0.92 -9.08 -25.59
CA LYS A 80 1.48 -10.40 -25.28
C LYS A 80 0.35 -11.39 -25.11
N ASN A 81 0.64 -12.69 -25.21
CA ASN A 81 -0.32 -13.71 -24.79
C ASN A 81 -0.45 -13.75 -23.26
N TRP A 82 -1.49 -14.41 -22.76
CA TRP A 82 -1.81 -14.37 -21.33
C TRP A 82 -0.66 -14.88 -20.45
N ALA A 83 -0.02 -15.98 -20.87
CA ALA A 83 1.10 -16.58 -20.14
C ALA A 83 2.34 -15.67 -20.09
N GLU A 84 2.69 -15.05 -21.23
CA GLU A 84 3.79 -14.09 -21.31
C GLU A 84 3.51 -12.80 -20.54
N SER A 85 2.28 -12.30 -20.57
CA SER A 85 1.84 -11.15 -19.77
C SER A 85 1.97 -11.44 -18.27
N ARG A 86 1.54 -12.63 -17.85
CA ARG A 86 1.68 -13.07 -16.46
C ARG A 86 3.13 -13.18 -16.04
N GLN A 87 3.96 -13.78 -16.90
CA GLN A 87 5.40 -13.88 -16.66
C GLN A 87 6.03 -12.49 -16.49
N TYR A 88 5.67 -11.53 -17.36
CA TYR A 88 6.17 -10.16 -17.26
C TYR A 88 5.83 -9.51 -15.90
N CYS A 89 4.59 -9.68 -15.42
CA CYS A 89 4.22 -9.17 -14.10
C CYS A 89 5.05 -9.80 -12.98
N ARG A 90 5.27 -11.12 -13.04
CA ARG A 90 6.06 -11.86 -12.05
C ARG A 90 7.54 -11.47 -12.04
N GLU A 91 8.12 -11.17 -13.19
CA GLU A 91 9.49 -10.65 -13.30
C GLU A 91 9.65 -9.29 -12.61
N MET A 92 8.56 -8.54 -12.45
CA MET A 92 8.52 -7.28 -11.69
C MET A 92 8.09 -7.45 -10.22
N GLY A 93 7.89 -8.68 -9.75
CA GLY A 93 7.42 -8.97 -8.40
C GLY A 93 5.91 -8.86 -8.18
N ALA A 94 5.14 -8.68 -9.26
CA ALA A 94 3.68 -8.56 -9.29
C ALA A 94 3.02 -9.84 -9.88
N ASP A 95 1.70 -9.84 -10.08
CA ASP A 95 1.02 -10.82 -10.96
C ASP A 95 -0.01 -10.07 -11.83
N LEU A 96 -0.73 -10.76 -12.72
CA LEU A 96 -1.84 -10.12 -13.44
C LEU A 96 -2.92 -9.64 -12.44
N VAL A 97 -3.56 -8.51 -12.75
CA VAL A 97 -4.53 -7.88 -11.85
C VAL A 97 -5.66 -8.80 -11.41
N ILE A 98 -5.97 -8.78 -10.12
CA ILE A 98 -7.09 -9.50 -9.53
C ILE A 98 -8.17 -8.47 -9.19
N ILE A 99 -9.36 -8.61 -9.76
CA ILE A 99 -10.41 -7.60 -9.57
C ILE A 99 -11.38 -8.07 -8.50
N ASN A 100 -11.17 -7.63 -7.27
CA ASN A 100 -11.92 -8.09 -6.10
C ASN A 100 -12.99 -7.10 -5.64
N SER A 101 -12.99 -5.87 -6.17
CA SER A 101 -13.96 -4.84 -5.78
C SER A 101 -14.56 -4.10 -6.97
N ARG A 102 -15.69 -3.43 -6.73
CA ARG A 102 -16.33 -2.57 -7.72
C ARG A 102 -15.45 -1.37 -8.04
N GLU A 103 -14.81 -0.82 -7.03
CA GLU A 103 -13.96 0.35 -7.11
C GLU A 103 -12.73 0.05 -7.98
N GLU A 104 -12.20 -1.17 -7.90
CA GLU A 104 -11.11 -1.65 -8.75
C GLU A 104 -11.55 -1.87 -10.21
N GLN A 105 -12.72 -2.48 -10.43
CA GLN A 105 -13.32 -2.59 -11.76
C GLN A 105 -13.54 -1.20 -12.40
N GLU A 106 -13.94 -0.21 -11.61
CA GLU A 106 -14.05 1.18 -12.06
C GLU A 106 -12.69 1.82 -12.35
N PHE A 107 -11.67 1.56 -11.51
CA PHE A 107 -10.32 2.08 -11.67
C PHE A 107 -9.64 1.58 -12.95
N ILE A 108 -9.80 0.31 -13.30
CA ILE A 108 -9.15 -0.24 -14.50
C ILE A 108 -9.78 0.24 -15.83
N LYS A 109 -10.83 1.07 -15.80
CA LYS A 109 -11.43 1.65 -17.00
C LYS A 109 -10.48 2.46 -17.87
N GLU A 110 -9.39 2.94 -17.27
CA GLU A 110 -8.30 3.64 -17.96
C GLU A 110 -7.45 2.71 -18.84
N ALA A 111 -7.65 1.40 -18.78
CA ALA A 111 -6.94 0.43 -19.60
C ALA A 111 -7.29 0.54 -21.09
N ASN A 112 -6.36 0.08 -21.92
CA ASN A 112 -6.59 -0.09 -23.35
C ASN A 112 -7.71 -1.14 -23.61
N ILE A 113 -8.36 -1.06 -24.77
CA ILE A 113 -9.30 -2.08 -25.21
C ILE A 113 -8.54 -3.41 -25.39
N TYR A 114 -9.13 -4.52 -24.96
CA TYR A 114 -8.53 -5.87 -24.94
C TYR A 114 -7.29 -5.92 -24.04
N THR A 115 -7.54 -6.10 -22.74
CA THR A 115 -6.50 -6.13 -21.73
C THR A 115 -6.68 -7.37 -20.84
N TRP A 116 -5.67 -8.23 -20.76
CA TRP A 116 -5.63 -9.39 -19.89
C TRP A 116 -5.79 -8.99 -18.43
N ILE A 117 -6.65 -9.75 -17.75
CA ILE A 117 -6.78 -9.76 -16.29
C ILE A 117 -6.34 -11.13 -15.76
N GLY A 118 -6.08 -11.21 -14.46
CA GLY A 118 -5.55 -12.42 -13.82
C GLY A 118 -6.57 -13.52 -13.60
N LEU A 119 -7.51 -13.73 -14.54
CA LEU A 119 -8.62 -14.66 -14.41
C LEU A 119 -8.58 -15.70 -15.55
N SER A 120 -8.64 -16.99 -15.19
CA SER A 120 -8.62 -18.11 -16.13
C SER A 120 -9.33 -19.33 -15.55
N ASP A 121 -9.90 -20.16 -16.41
CA ASP A 121 -10.44 -21.49 -16.09
C ASP A 121 -9.73 -22.63 -16.83
N ALA A 122 -8.55 -22.39 -17.41
CA ALA A 122 -7.73 -23.37 -18.13
C ALA A 122 -7.41 -24.67 -17.36
N GLN A 123 -7.52 -24.66 -16.02
CA GLN A 123 -7.36 -25.86 -15.20
C GLN A 123 -8.60 -26.77 -15.23
N THR A 124 -9.79 -26.18 -15.31
CA THR A 124 -11.08 -26.87 -15.25
C THR A 124 -12.14 -25.94 -15.85
N GLU A 125 -12.58 -26.25 -17.06
CA GLU A 125 -13.62 -25.53 -17.80
C GLU A 125 -14.81 -25.13 -16.92
N GLY A 126 -15.20 -23.85 -16.99
CA GLY A 126 -16.28 -23.26 -16.21
C GLY A 126 -15.93 -22.97 -14.74
N ASN A 127 -14.72 -23.30 -14.27
CA ASN A 127 -14.26 -23.03 -12.90
C ASN A 127 -13.15 -21.96 -12.87
N TRP A 128 -13.60 -20.71 -13.04
CA TRP A 128 -12.75 -19.53 -13.07
C TRP A 128 -12.04 -19.26 -11.74
N LYS A 129 -10.72 -19.08 -11.83
CA LYS A 129 -9.84 -18.75 -10.69
C LYS A 129 -8.94 -17.58 -11.02
N TRP A 130 -8.68 -16.79 -9.98
CA TRP A 130 -7.68 -15.76 -10.03
C TRP A 130 -6.27 -16.36 -10.02
N VAL A 131 -5.30 -15.57 -10.46
CA VAL A 131 -3.88 -15.97 -10.51
C VAL A 131 -3.29 -16.34 -9.14
N ASP A 132 -3.85 -15.85 -8.03
CA ASP A 132 -3.50 -16.24 -6.66
C ASP A 132 -4.14 -17.57 -6.20
N GLY A 133 -4.99 -18.16 -7.04
CA GLY A 133 -5.73 -19.40 -6.77
C GLY A 133 -7.05 -19.21 -6.04
N SER A 134 -7.41 -17.98 -5.67
CA SER A 134 -8.71 -17.67 -5.09
C SER A 134 -9.84 -17.88 -6.12
N ARG A 135 -11.03 -18.18 -5.61
CA ARG A 135 -12.22 -18.39 -6.46
C ARG A 135 -12.81 -17.05 -6.86
N LEU A 136 -13.45 -17.03 -8.02
CA LEU A 136 -14.20 -15.86 -8.47
C LEU A 136 -15.40 -15.59 -7.55
N THR A 137 -15.39 -14.46 -6.83
CA THR A 137 -16.52 -14.00 -5.99
C THR A 137 -17.24 -12.80 -6.56
N THR A 138 -16.52 -11.96 -7.31
CA THR A 138 -17.04 -10.73 -7.92
C THR A 138 -17.04 -10.91 -9.43
N VAL A 139 -18.14 -10.55 -10.09
CA VAL A 139 -18.36 -10.90 -11.50
C VAL A 139 -18.72 -9.68 -12.33
N TYR A 140 -17.99 -9.48 -13.42
CA TYR A 140 -18.23 -8.41 -14.38
C TYR A 140 -18.22 -8.91 -15.83
N TRP A 141 -18.69 -10.13 -16.08
CA TRP A 141 -18.90 -10.66 -17.43
C TRP A 141 -19.88 -9.81 -18.23
N ARG A 142 -19.58 -9.60 -19.53
CA ARG A 142 -20.54 -9.04 -20.48
C ARG A 142 -21.73 -9.98 -20.64
N LYS A 143 -22.83 -9.43 -21.14
CA LYS A 143 -24.03 -10.23 -21.38
C LYS A 143 -23.74 -11.31 -22.42
N GLY A 144 -23.84 -12.57 -22.01
CA GLY A 144 -23.55 -13.73 -22.85
C GLY A 144 -22.24 -14.43 -22.51
N GLU A 145 -21.38 -13.79 -21.70
CA GLU A 145 -20.06 -14.31 -21.32
C GLU A 145 -20.05 -14.93 -19.92
N PRO A 146 -19.10 -15.82 -19.62
CA PRO A 146 -18.20 -16.46 -20.58
C PRO A 146 -18.95 -17.46 -21.45
N ASN A 147 -18.59 -17.54 -22.73
CA ASN A 147 -19.33 -18.35 -23.72
C ASN A 147 -18.55 -19.57 -24.24
N ASP A 148 -17.25 -19.67 -23.91
CA ASP A 148 -16.32 -20.70 -24.37
C ASP A 148 -16.39 -20.88 -25.90
N ALA A 149 -16.19 -19.79 -26.66
CA ALA A 149 -16.37 -19.82 -28.10
C ALA A 149 -15.43 -20.85 -28.73
N HIS A 150 -15.98 -21.75 -29.53
CA HIS A 150 -15.23 -22.84 -30.17
C HIS A 150 -14.54 -23.82 -29.19
N LYS A 151 -14.84 -23.76 -27.88
CA LYS A 151 -14.22 -24.61 -26.84
C LYS A 151 -12.73 -24.39 -26.65
N ASP A 152 -12.31 -23.12 -26.67
CA ASP A 152 -10.90 -22.71 -26.64
C ASP A 152 -10.70 -21.34 -25.96
N GLU A 153 -11.63 -20.88 -25.10
CA GLU A 153 -11.56 -19.55 -24.46
C GLU A 153 -11.32 -19.61 -22.96
N ASP A 154 -10.09 -19.94 -22.55
CA ASP A 154 -9.79 -20.16 -21.13
C ASP A 154 -9.27 -18.92 -20.36
N CYS A 155 -9.19 -17.74 -20.99
CA CYS A 155 -8.54 -16.55 -20.42
C CYS A 155 -9.39 -15.29 -20.53
N ALA A 156 -9.52 -14.54 -19.43
CA ALA A 156 -10.35 -13.35 -19.40
C ALA A 156 -9.60 -12.08 -19.83
N VAL A 157 -10.27 -11.26 -20.65
CA VAL A 157 -9.90 -9.88 -20.94
C VAL A 157 -10.93 -8.90 -20.39
N TYR A 158 -10.46 -7.74 -19.97
CA TYR A 158 -11.24 -6.52 -19.88
C TYR A 158 -11.41 -5.89 -21.27
N LEU A 159 -12.64 -5.54 -21.63
CA LEU A 159 -12.98 -4.72 -22.79
C LEU A 159 -13.33 -3.30 -22.34
N ASN A 160 -12.73 -2.27 -22.94
CA ASN A 160 -13.05 -0.90 -22.53
C ASN A 160 -14.46 -0.51 -22.99
N GLU A 161 -15.38 -0.37 -22.04
CA GLU A 161 -16.75 0.06 -22.27
C GLU A 161 -17.09 1.25 -21.36
N VAL A 162 -17.54 2.35 -21.95
CA VAL A 162 -17.75 3.63 -21.24
C VAL A 162 -18.93 3.55 -20.25
N VAL A 163 -19.96 2.79 -20.60
CA VAL A 163 -21.28 2.86 -19.95
C VAL A 163 -21.49 1.75 -18.92
N SER A 164 -20.82 0.60 -19.06
CA SER A 164 -21.05 -0.60 -18.27
C SER A 164 -19.86 -0.91 -17.34
N LEU A 165 -20.12 -1.64 -16.25
CA LEU A 165 -19.07 -2.33 -15.49
C LEU A 165 -18.91 -3.78 -15.93
N ASN A 166 -19.95 -4.37 -16.52
CA ASN A 166 -19.93 -5.70 -17.09
C ASN A 166 -19.17 -5.65 -18.42
N THR A 167 -17.87 -5.92 -18.38
CA THR A 167 -16.94 -5.71 -19.49
C THR A 167 -16.00 -6.87 -19.77
N TRP A 168 -16.05 -7.94 -18.98
CA TRP A 168 -15.17 -9.09 -19.19
C TRP A 168 -15.65 -10.00 -20.30
N ASN A 169 -14.69 -10.60 -21.00
CA ASN A 169 -14.87 -11.58 -22.06
C ASN A 169 -13.81 -12.66 -21.87
N ASP A 170 -14.17 -13.91 -22.04
CA ASP A 170 -13.24 -15.01 -22.26
C ASP A 170 -12.78 -15.01 -23.71
N ILE A 171 -11.48 -15.25 -23.96
CA ILE A 171 -10.92 -15.40 -25.31
C ILE A 171 -9.77 -16.43 -25.27
N PRO A 172 -9.29 -16.93 -26.43
CA PRO A 172 -8.18 -17.86 -26.43
C PRO A 172 -6.92 -17.25 -25.83
N CYS A 173 -6.32 -17.94 -24.85
CA CYS A 173 -5.15 -17.47 -24.11
C CYS A 173 -3.94 -17.13 -25.00
N SER A 174 -3.91 -17.69 -26.22
CA SER A 174 -2.84 -17.50 -27.22
C SER A 174 -2.90 -16.13 -27.93
N TYR A 175 -4.02 -15.41 -27.85
CA TYR A 175 -4.15 -14.11 -28.48
C TYR A 175 -3.21 -13.08 -27.87
N GLU A 176 -2.83 -12.06 -28.63
CA GLU A 176 -2.05 -10.95 -28.08
C GLU A 176 -2.98 -9.84 -27.60
N ALA A 177 -2.90 -9.46 -26.33
CA ALA A 177 -3.67 -8.37 -25.73
C ALA A 177 -2.77 -7.50 -24.83
N GLY A 178 -3.26 -6.32 -24.45
CA GLY A 178 -2.64 -5.55 -23.36
C GLY A 178 -2.71 -6.35 -22.05
N TRP A 179 -2.05 -5.91 -20.99
CA TRP A 179 -2.16 -6.55 -19.67
C TRP A 179 -2.02 -5.51 -18.56
N ILE A 180 -2.55 -5.85 -17.39
CA ILE A 180 -2.37 -5.06 -16.17
C ILE A 180 -1.68 -5.94 -15.15
N CYS A 181 -0.58 -5.44 -14.60
CA CYS A 181 0.03 -6.05 -13.42
C CYS A 181 -0.47 -5.36 -12.15
N GLU A 182 -0.62 -6.12 -11.08
CA GLU A 182 -0.93 -5.64 -9.74
C GLU A 182 0.13 -6.14 -8.76
N LEU A 183 0.66 -5.21 -7.96
CA LEU A 183 1.58 -5.46 -6.85
C LEU A 183 0.90 -5.21 -5.50
#